data_AF-A0A9D8NVC9-F1
#
_entry.id   AF-A0A9D8NVC9-F1
#
_cell.length_a   1.000
_cell.length_b   1.000
_cell.length_c   1.000
_cell.angle_alpha   90.00
_cell.angle_beta   90.00
_cell.angle_gamma   90.00
#
_symmetry.space_group_name_H-M   'P 1'
#
loop_
_entity.id
_entity.type
_entity.pdbx_description
1 polymer ?
#
loop_
_entity_poly.entity_id
_entity_poly.type
_entity_poly.pdbx_seq_one_letter_code
_entity_poly.pdbx_strand_id
1 'polypeptide(L)'
;MAYQDIGTLSVGSPIVLCGSVGTWGTASRDLDWYRFTLSTGGTINFSVLNRTMGGAGDPAPNITMFILSGDDCDTQVTEFAAASPDCPFTSPDINLPAGNHVVIVTVNAFAPDLPACEVAYVATLTKVADISPACGTGGDCVTATPGVPGCINLDVCACTCAILFNCCDTEWDDFCVQWATENCGAFAYSCDKPVYANDCATDGADLPISAGAPTAFDITGANTDGPPNDCDYDHDVWYVVQSPGNGQLTIIVDTPTFDSVVALYVLGASPDFDPNELPSMYIGCVDAFGAGGEGVVLIDAVADEYYLVQVSGFAGEQGAGTIEAFFDFVIYYSGNNDPVLFRSTGAGTFPDCNGAGPPTALTNLGWSSGENIGTFPQRRAAAAFTVPDPGEGFASWKVTGLVGLGFTPGGAIVNERLVGIIYNRTSLNTAPTDADQVAVIDEAYPTPYDYPGGGTNEAFQIAADVDLTPGDYWLTLYASNASPTTTANWAWFTNAAEGIYVVNPADSEPMLWRSTAWPVPGFAVYQLSKCVLLQSGALDPLKRYTPAHVVLGTKVPCPP
;
A
#
# COMPACT_ATOMS: atom_id res chain seq x y z
N MET A 1 27.75 6.90 -9.50
CA MET A 1 27.93 6.91 -8.03
C MET A 1 29.31 6.36 -7.72
N ALA A 2 29.96 6.80 -6.64
CA ALA A 2 31.27 6.30 -6.26
C ALA A 2 31.11 5.50 -4.96
N TYR A 3 31.28 4.18 -5.04
CA TYR A 3 31.27 3.31 -3.86
C TYR A 3 32.58 3.45 -3.09
N GLN A 4 32.50 3.48 -1.76
CA GLN A 4 33.64 3.25 -0.90
C GLN A 4 33.81 1.73 -0.72
N ASP A 5 34.83 1.15 -1.34
CA ASP A 5 35.12 -0.28 -1.17
C ASP A 5 35.75 -0.52 0.21
N ILE A 6 35.03 -1.24 1.07
CA ILE A 6 35.46 -1.59 2.43
C ILE A 6 36.03 -3.00 2.51
N GLY A 7 36.16 -3.70 1.38
CA GLY A 7 36.79 -5.01 1.27
C GLY A 7 35.89 -6.18 1.65
N THR A 8 36.50 -7.29 2.05
CA THR A 8 35.80 -8.54 2.36
C THR A 8 35.38 -8.60 3.83
N LEU A 9 34.08 -8.73 4.09
CA LEU A 9 33.57 -8.93 5.46
C LEU A 9 33.71 -10.40 5.85
N SER A 10 34.45 -10.65 6.94
CA SER A 10 34.77 -12.01 7.43
C SER A 10 34.19 -12.24 8.83
N VAL A 11 33.92 -13.51 9.17
CA VAL A 11 33.39 -13.88 10.50
C VAL A 11 34.31 -13.37 11.61
N GLY A 12 33.72 -12.76 12.65
CA GLY A 12 34.46 -12.25 13.80
C GLY A 12 35.41 -11.08 13.49
N SER A 13 35.38 -10.55 12.27
CA SER A 13 36.18 -9.41 11.83
C SER A 13 35.24 -8.26 11.46
N PRO A 14 34.67 -7.55 12.45
CA PRO A 14 33.73 -6.48 12.16
C PRO A 14 34.42 -5.36 11.38
N ILE A 15 33.73 -4.83 10.38
CA ILE A 15 34.16 -3.63 9.67
C ILE A 15 33.47 -2.43 10.28
N VAL A 16 34.27 -1.46 10.73
CA VAL A 16 33.78 -0.19 11.25
C VAL A 16 33.72 0.82 10.11
N LEU A 17 32.52 1.34 9.88
CA LEU A 17 32.24 2.41 8.94
C LEU A 17 32.15 3.70 9.74
N CYS A 18 32.90 4.70 9.32
CA CYS A 18 32.79 6.04 9.85
C CYS A 18 32.41 6.94 8.71
N GLY A 19 31.39 7.74 8.92
CA GLY A 19 30.94 8.69 7.94
C GLY A 19 30.15 9.79 8.60
N SER A 20 29.67 10.67 7.75
CA SER A 20 28.67 11.62 8.14
C SER A 20 27.63 11.69 7.06
N VAL A 21 26.39 11.59 7.50
CA VAL A 21 25.23 11.69 6.63
C VAL A 21 24.43 12.88 7.06
N GLY A 22 23.62 13.38 6.16
CA GLY A 22 22.83 14.56 6.44
C GLY A 22 22.00 14.93 5.25
N THR A 23 21.31 16.04 5.40
CA THR A 23 20.54 16.64 4.33
C THR A 23 21.20 17.99 3.99
N TRP A 24 21.46 18.22 2.71
CA TRP A 24 21.85 19.53 2.20
C TRP A 24 20.66 20.12 1.44
N GLY A 25 19.88 20.95 2.16
CA GLY A 25 18.59 21.40 1.65
C GLY A 25 17.60 20.24 1.48
N THR A 26 16.61 20.41 0.61
CA THR A 26 15.50 19.44 0.44
C THR A 26 15.73 18.44 -0.69
N ALA A 27 16.72 18.66 -1.55
CA ALA A 27 16.92 17.92 -2.80
C ALA A 27 18.21 17.09 -2.83
N SER A 28 19.11 17.30 -1.88
CA SER A 28 20.40 16.61 -1.83
C SER A 28 20.55 15.92 -0.48
N ARG A 29 20.68 14.60 -0.52
CA ARG A 29 21.03 13.80 0.65
C ARG A 29 22.46 13.37 0.54
N ASP A 30 23.10 13.34 1.69
CA ASP A 30 24.31 12.57 1.80
C ASP A 30 23.93 11.11 2.04
N LEU A 31 24.39 10.26 1.13
CA LEU A 31 24.28 8.82 1.24
C LEU A 31 25.71 8.33 1.23
N ASP A 32 26.09 7.66 2.29
CA ASP A 32 27.34 6.95 2.31
C ASP A 32 27.10 5.55 1.76
N TRP A 33 27.68 5.30 0.59
CA TRP A 33 27.62 4.02 -0.11
C TRP A 33 28.91 3.25 0.14
N TYR A 34 28.82 2.16 0.87
CA TYR A 34 29.93 1.24 1.08
C TYR A 34 29.68 -0.05 0.34
N ARG A 35 30.67 -0.52 -0.41
CA ARG A 35 30.63 -1.83 -1.03
C ARG A 35 31.50 -2.79 -0.22
N PHE A 36 30.95 -3.94 0.14
CA PHE A 36 31.72 -5.05 0.69
C PHE A 36 31.49 -6.32 -0.12
N THR A 37 32.40 -7.27 0.04
CA THR A 37 32.25 -8.59 -0.56
C THR A 37 32.12 -9.63 0.54
N LEU A 38 31.21 -10.57 0.34
CA LEU A 38 31.13 -11.81 1.10
C LEU A 38 31.72 -12.94 0.26
N SER A 39 32.86 -13.48 0.68
CA SER A 39 33.50 -14.62 -0.01
C SER A 39 32.68 -15.90 0.06
N THR A 40 31.88 -16.00 1.11
CA THR A 40 30.86 -17.01 1.39
C THR A 40 29.66 -16.25 1.94
N GLY A 41 28.44 -16.75 1.72
CA GLY A 41 27.26 -16.15 2.33
C GLY A 41 27.39 -16.07 3.86
N GLY A 42 26.54 -15.30 4.50
CA GLY A 42 26.59 -15.18 5.95
C GLY A 42 25.43 -14.43 6.56
N THR A 43 25.23 -14.68 7.84
CA THR A 43 24.38 -13.84 8.68
C THR A 43 25.17 -12.62 9.11
N ILE A 44 24.62 -11.45 8.82
CA ILE A 44 25.18 -10.14 9.12
C ILE A 44 24.35 -9.46 10.21
N ASN A 45 25.03 -8.76 11.10
CA ASN A 45 24.43 -7.75 11.96
C ASN A 45 25.02 -6.40 11.58
N PHE A 46 24.12 -5.43 11.42
CA PHE A 46 24.48 -4.05 11.26
C PHE A 46 24.11 -3.30 12.54
N SER A 47 25.10 -2.68 13.18
CA SER A 47 24.85 -1.76 14.28
C SER A 47 25.31 -0.36 13.92
N VAL A 48 24.63 0.65 14.45
CA VAL A 48 24.96 2.05 14.18
C VAL A 48 24.78 2.89 15.43
N LEU A 49 25.81 3.68 15.69
CA LEU A 49 25.85 4.73 16.68
C LEU A 49 25.93 6.06 15.93
N ASN A 50 25.03 6.98 16.23
CA ASN A 50 25.05 8.32 15.63
C ASN A 50 25.26 9.41 16.70
N ARG A 51 25.76 10.56 16.26
CA ARG A 51 25.77 11.80 17.06
C ARG A 51 25.44 12.98 16.15
N THR A 52 24.47 13.78 16.58
CA THR A 52 24.28 15.13 16.05
C THR A 52 25.41 16.02 16.56
N MET A 53 26.08 16.73 15.64
CA MET A 53 27.04 17.78 16.00
C MET A 53 26.28 19.02 16.50
N GLY A 54 25.72 18.96 17.72
CA GLY A 54 24.78 19.98 18.19
C GLY A 54 24.42 19.98 19.68
N GLY A 55 25.30 19.53 20.59
CA GLY A 55 25.06 19.67 22.04
C GLY A 55 24.18 18.57 22.66
N ALA A 56 24.36 18.35 23.95
CA ALA A 56 23.74 17.25 24.69
C ALA A 56 22.22 17.47 24.86
N GLY A 57 21.39 16.65 24.20
CA GLY A 57 19.96 16.56 24.51
C GLY A 57 18.99 16.41 23.33
N ASP A 58 19.44 16.50 22.07
CA ASP A 58 18.55 16.32 20.93
C ASP A 58 18.26 14.81 20.68
N PRO A 59 17.02 14.42 20.34
CA PRO A 59 16.69 13.04 19.98
C PRO A 59 17.56 12.59 18.81
N ALA A 60 18.06 11.36 18.87
CA ALA A 60 18.84 10.77 17.78
C ALA A 60 18.01 10.87 16.48
N PRO A 61 18.57 11.41 15.38
CA PRO A 61 17.88 11.41 14.11
C PRO A 61 17.63 9.96 13.69
N ASN A 62 16.49 9.69 13.05
CA ASN A 62 16.19 8.35 12.54
C ASN A 62 17.31 7.98 11.56
N ILE A 63 18.25 7.13 11.95
CA ILE A 63 19.23 6.62 10.99
C ILE A 63 18.48 5.60 10.13
N THR A 64 18.75 5.65 8.83
CA THR A 64 18.27 4.67 7.88
C THR A 64 19.42 3.94 7.25
N MET A 65 19.22 2.65 7.10
CA MET A 65 20.20 1.75 6.56
C MET A 65 19.55 0.85 5.54
N PHE A 66 20.31 0.56 4.50
CA PHE A 66 20.00 -0.45 3.51
C PHE A 66 21.16 -1.42 3.41
N ILE A 67 20.85 -2.69 3.21
CA ILE A 67 21.81 -3.67 2.72
C ILE A 67 21.23 -4.24 1.42
N LEU A 68 22.00 -4.13 0.34
CA LEU A 68 21.64 -4.58 -0.98
C LEU A 68 22.57 -5.72 -1.41
N SER A 69 22.04 -6.69 -2.15
CA SER A 69 22.83 -7.65 -2.93
C SER A 69 23.08 -7.13 -4.34
N GLY A 70 24.31 -7.30 -4.82
CA GLY A 70 24.80 -6.75 -6.09
C GLY A 70 25.41 -5.35 -5.97
N ASP A 71 26.29 -4.99 -6.91
CA ASP A 71 26.88 -3.65 -7.02
C ASP A 71 26.48 -2.90 -8.31
N ASP A 72 25.62 -3.50 -9.12
CA ASP A 72 24.96 -2.87 -10.28
C ASP A 72 23.59 -2.32 -9.88
N CYS A 73 23.38 -1.02 -10.09
CA CYS A 73 22.16 -0.33 -9.71
C CYS A 73 20.91 -0.85 -10.44
N ASP A 74 21.08 -1.45 -11.62
CA ASP A 74 19.98 -1.98 -12.41
C ASP A 74 19.50 -3.37 -11.93
N THR A 75 20.32 -4.07 -11.14
CA THR A 75 20.06 -5.46 -10.71
C THR A 75 20.17 -5.68 -9.21
N GLN A 76 20.27 -4.61 -8.43
CA GLN A 76 20.38 -4.68 -6.98
C GLN A 76 19.06 -5.17 -6.35
N VAL A 77 19.18 -6.05 -5.35
CA VAL A 77 18.06 -6.54 -4.54
C VAL A 77 18.21 -6.00 -3.13
N THR A 78 17.14 -5.43 -2.57
CA THR A 78 17.14 -4.96 -1.18
C THR A 78 16.95 -6.15 -0.25
N GLU A 79 17.98 -6.45 0.53
CA GLU A 79 17.99 -7.56 1.50
C GLU A 79 17.55 -7.09 2.89
N PHE A 80 17.85 -5.83 3.21
CA PHE A 80 17.44 -5.22 4.46
C PHE A 80 17.23 -3.73 4.29
N ALA A 81 16.16 -3.22 4.89
CA ALA A 81 15.91 -1.80 5.02
C ALA A 81 15.29 -1.51 6.39
N ALA A 82 15.87 -0.57 7.13
CA ALA A 82 15.32 -0.14 8.41
C ALA A 82 15.54 1.35 8.63
N ALA A 83 14.59 1.98 9.31
CA ALA A 83 14.72 3.30 9.88
C ALA A 83 14.45 3.22 11.37
N SER A 84 15.38 3.66 12.20
CA SER A 84 15.23 3.59 13.65
C SER A 84 15.65 4.88 14.36
N PRO A 85 14.85 5.36 15.32
CA PRO A 85 15.26 6.43 16.25
C PRO A 85 16.24 5.92 17.33
N ASP A 86 16.43 4.60 17.45
CA ASP A 86 17.27 4.03 18.51
C ASP A 86 18.75 4.30 18.25
N CYS A 87 19.48 4.67 19.30
CA CYS A 87 20.92 4.90 19.24
C CYS A 87 21.57 4.37 20.54
N PRO A 88 22.31 3.24 20.49
CA PRO A 88 22.61 2.43 19.31
C PRO A 88 21.39 1.73 18.73
N PHE A 89 21.35 1.59 17.40
CA PHE A 89 20.52 0.61 16.72
C PHE A 89 21.36 -0.63 16.39
N THR A 90 20.72 -1.80 16.45
CA THR A 90 21.26 -3.07 15.96
C THR A 90 20.17 -3.76 15.15
N SER A 91 20.49 -4.19 13.93
CA SER A 91 19.58 -4.94 13.07
C SER A 91 19.26 -6.31 13.67
N PRO A 92 18.15 -6.94 13.26
CA PRO A 92 18.06 -8.40 13.33
C PRO A 92 19.16 -9.06 12.49
N ASP A 93 19.24 -10.38 12.57
CA ASP A 93 20.08 -11.21 11.71
C ASP A 93 19.65 -11.07 10.24
N ILE A 94 20.60 -10.72 9.36
CA ILE A 94 20.37 -10.52 7.93
C ILE A 94 21.17 -11.56 7.16
N ASN A 95 20.51 -12.48 6.46
CA ASN A 95 21.19 -13.48 5.65
C ASN A 95 21.52 -12.92 4.28
N LEU A 96 22.80 -12.95 3.92
CA LEU A 96 23.27 -12.48 2.62
C LEU A 96 23.98 -13.60 1.86
N PRO A 97 23.77 -13.73 0.54
CA PRO A 97 24.48 -14.70 -0.27
C PRO A 97 25.97 -14.36 -0.39
N ALA A 98 26.77 -15.24 -1.02
CA ALA A 98 28.13 -14.85 -1.41
C ALA A 98 28.05 -13.85 -2.57
N GLY A 99 28.91 -12.84 -2.57
CA GLY A 99 28.92 -11.83 -3.64
C GLY A 99 29.26 -10.43 -3.16
N ASN A 100 29.00 -9.47 -4.04
CA ASN A 100 29.12 -8.06 -3.71
C ASN A 100 27.83 -7.57 -3.10
N HIS A 101 27.96 -6.75 -2.06
CA HIS A 101 26.85 -6.13 -1.36
C HIS A 101 27.14 -4.65 -1.16
N VAL A 102 26.08 -3.89 -1.01
CA VAL A 102 26.16 -2.46 -0.74
C VAL A 102 25.44 -2.16 0.55
N VAL A 103 26.15 -1.50 1.47
CA VAL A 103 25.53 -0.86 2.62
C VAL A 103 25.36 0.62 2.33
N ILE A 104 24.16 1.10 2.57
CA ILE A 104 23.83 2.50 2.45
C ILE A 104 23.48 2.99 3.84
N VAL A 105 24.19 4.00 4.33
CA VAL A 105 23.82 4.72 5.54
C VAL A 105 23.32 6.09 5.15
N THR A 106 22.18 6.48 5.71
CA THR A 106 21.62 7.82 5.55
C THR A 106 20.75 8.15 6.76
N VAL A 107 20.08 9.29 6.72
CA VAL A 107 19.14 9.71 7.75
C VAL A 107 17.73 9.87 7.17
N ASN A 108 16.77 9.48 8.00
CA ASN A 108 15.33 9.66 7.94
C ASN A 108 14.58 8.96 6.81
N ALA A 109 14.97 7.77 6.38
CA ALA A 109 14.18 6.93 5.47
C ALA A 109 13.92 7.55 4.09
N PHE A 110 14.78 8.49 3.68
CA PHE A 110 14.55 9.41 2.57
C PHE A 110 13.55 10.57 2.86
N ALA A 111 13.37 10.96 4.12
CA ALA A 111 12.52 12.08 4.57
C ALA A 111 13.18 13.44 4.48
N PRO A 112 12.54 14.45 3.85
CA PRO A 112 13.15 15.72 3.49
C PRO A 112 13.43 16.64 4.68
N ASP A 113 12.96 16.32 5.89
CA ASP A 113 12.99 17.27 7.00
C ASP A 113 13.74 16.74 8.22
N LEU A 114 14.92 17.34 8.43
CA LEU A 114 15.75 17.31 9.63
C LEU A 114 16.49 16.00 9.93
N PRO A 115 17.75 16.05 10.36
CA PRO A 115 18.50 17.27 10.65
C PRO A 115 19.16 17.85 9.40
N ALA A 116 19.06 19.18 9.26
CA ALA A 116 19.81 20.00 8.31
C ALA A 116 21.31 20.11 8.67
N CYS A 117 21.75 19.29 9.63
CA CYS A 117 23.09 19.25 10.18
C CYS A 117 23.71 17.89 9.85
N GLU A 118 25.01 17.90 9.67
CA GLU A 118 25.84 16.71 9.56
C GLU A 118 25.64 15.81 10.80
N VAL A 119 25.22 14.57 10.55
CA VAL A 119 25.09 13.49 11.53
C VAL A 119 26.28 12.58 11.35
N ALA A 120 27.26 12.73 12.23
CA ALA A 120 28.36 11.78 12.28
C ALA A 120 27.82 10.44 12.79
N TYR A 121 28.25 9.35 12.17
CA TYR A 121 27.94 8.01 12.65
C TYR A 121 29.18 7.12 12.64
N VAL A 122 29.09 6.11 13.47
CA VAL A 122 29.96 4.95 13.49
C VAL A 122 29.04 3.75 13.35
N ALA A 123 29.10 3.09 12.19
CA ALA A 123 28.41 1.84 11.96
C ALA A 123 29.39 0.68 12.04
N THR A 124 28.91 -0.49 12.42
CA THR A 124 29.67 -1.73 12.46
C THR A 124 28.90 -2.80 11.73
N LEU A 125 29.52 -3.33 10.68
CA LEU A 125 29.09 -4.55 10.02
C LEU A 125 29.79 -5.74 10.65
N THR A 126 29.03 -6.68 11.16
CA THR A 126 29.56 -7.91 11.75
C THR A 126 28.97 -9.10 11.02
N LYS A 127 29.82 -9.95 10.44
CA LYS A 127 29.40 -11.28 10.02
C LYS A 127 29.47 -12.21 11.24
N VAL A 128 28.33 -12.75 11.64
CA VAL A 128 28.19 -13.59 12.84
C VAL A 128 28.27 -15.09 12.53
N ALA A 129 27.86 -15.49 11.32
CA ALA A 129 27.98 -16.86 10.84
C ALA A 129 28.26 -16.89 9.33
N ASP A 130 28.88 -17.97 8.87
CA ASP A 130 28.93 -18.30 7.45
C ASP A 130 27.65 -19.06 7.09
N ILE A 131 26.98 -18.61 6.03
CA ILE A 131 25.96 -19.39 5.34
C ILE A 131 26.72 -20.29 4.36
N SER A 132 26.34 -21.57 4.33
CA SER A 132 26.98 -22.52 3.42
C SER A 132 26.91 -21.98 1.99
N PRO A 133 28.01 -22.03 1.20
CA PRO A 133 27.99 -21.69 -0.21
C PRO A 133 26.98 -22.48 -1.04
N ALA A 134 26.51 -23.62 -0.50
CA ALA A 134 25.48 -24.44 -1.11
C ALA A 134 24.08 -23.77 -1.08
N CYS A 135 23.84 -22.88 -0.12
CA CYS A 135 22.59 -22.13 -0.04
C CYS A 135 22.47 -21.11 -1.17
N GLY A 136 21.29 -21.08 -1.80
CA GLY A 136 21.03 -20.32 -3.02
C GLY A 136 21.45 -21.06 -4.31
N THR A 137 21.96 -22.29 -4.23
CA THR A 137 22.51 -23.01 -5.40
C THR A 137 21.98 -24.44 -5.61
N GLY A 138 21.24 -24.98 -4.63
CA GLY A 138 20.64 -26.33 -4.69
C GLY A 138 19.28 -26.39 -5.37
N GLY A 139 18.50 -27.44 -5.08
CA GLY A 139 17.10 -27.56 -5.50
C GLY A 139 16.17 -26.67 -4.68
N ASP A 140 14.85 -26.83 -4.83
CA ASP A 140 13.91 -26.22 -3.90
C ASP A 140 14.15 -26.76 -2.47
N CYS A 141 13.76 -25.99 -1.45
CA CYS A 141 14.06 -26.35 -0.06
C CYS A 141 13.16 -27.45 0.51
N VAL A 142 12.19 -27.92 -0.28
CA VAL A 142 11.14 -28.84 0.16
C VAL A 142 11.16 -30.18 -0.55
N THR A 143 12.09 -30.37 -1.47
CA THR A 143 12.35 -31.61 -2.18
C THR A 143 13.74 -32.09 -1.84
N ALA A 144 13.84 -33.35 -1.41
CA ALA A 144 15.15 -33.95 -1.19
C ALA A 144 15.89 -34.08 -2.52
N THR A 145 17.10 -33.55 -2.57
CA THR A 145 18.04 -33.67 -3.69
C THR A 145 19.30 -34.42 -3.25
N PRO A 146 19.27 -35.76 -3.20
CA PRO A 146 20.43 -36.56 -2.82
C PRO A 146 21.67 -36.24 -3.65
N GLY A 147 22.82 -36.12 -2.98
CA GLY A 147 24.10 -35.70 -3.55
C GLY A 147 24.22 -34.23 -3.97
N VAL A 148 23.19 -33.40 -3.76
CA VAL A 148 23.24 -31.95 -4.00
C VAL A 148 23.09 -31.23 -2.66
N PRO A 149 24.12 -30.53 -2.18
CA PRO A 149 24.03 -29.80 -0.92
C PRO A 149 23.20 -28.52 -1.07
N GLY A 150 22.56 -28.12 0.03
CA GLY A 150 21.81 -26.87 0.15
C GLY A 150 20.54 -26.82 -0.69
N CYS A 151 19.84 -25.70 -0.60
CA CYS A 151 18.65 -25.41 -1.39
C CYS A 151 18.60 -23.93 -1.79
N ILE A 152 17.62 -23.55 -2.62
CA ILE A 152 17.58 -22.26 -3.30
C ILE A 152 17.10 -21.09 -2.43
N ASN A 153 16.21 -21.33 -1.45
CA ASN A 153 15.79 -20.29 -0.51
C ASN A 153 16.90 -20.09 0.54
N LEU A 154 17.51 -18.91 0.50
CA LEU A 154 18.68 -18.59 1.31
C LEU A 154 18.39 -18.67 2.81
N ASP A 155 17.24 -18.17 3.26
CA ASP A 155 16.88 -18.12 4.67
C ASP A 155 16.57 -19.50 5.22
N VAL A 156 15.75 -20.27 4.50
CA VAL A 156 15.42 -21.65 4.83
C VAL A 156 16.67 -22.51 4.87
N CYS A 157 17.52 -22.36 3.84
CA CYS A 157 18.79 -23.07 3.77
C CYS A 157 19.71 -22.67 4.92
N ALA A 158 19.94 -21.38 5.15
CA ALA A 158 20.80 -20.88 6.22
C ALA A 158 20.36 -21.37 7.60
N CYS A 159 19.06 -21.27 7.90
CA CYS A 159 18.47 -21.78 9.14
C CYS A 159 18.68 -23.29 9.30
N THR A 160 18.45 -24.07 8.24
CA THR A 160 18.64 -25.53 8.27
C THR A 160 20.11 -25.90 8.42
N CYS A 161 21.01 -25.28 7.64
CA CYS A 161 22.45 -25.53 7.69
C CYS A 161 23.08 -25.15 9.03
N ALA A 162 22.54 -24.14 9.71
CA ALA A 162 23.05 -23.70 11.02
C ALA A 162 22.93 -24.80 12.08
N ILE A 163 21.97 -25.71 11.92
CA ILE A 163 21.76 -26.86 12.82
C ILE A 163 22.27 -28.16 12.19
N LEU A 164 21.97 -28.37 10.91
CA LEU A 164 22.23 -29.59 10.15
C LEU A 164 23.27 -29.34 9.07
N PHE A 165 24.53 -29.23 9.46
CA PHE A 165 25.63 -28.92 8.53
C PHE A 165 25.73 -29.90 7.34
N ASN A 166 25.35 -31.18 7.55
CA ASN A 166 25.37 -32.21 6.50
C ASN A 166 24.43 -31.90 5.34
N CYS A 167 23.33 -31.16 5.59
CA CYS A 167 22.42 -30.68 4.56
C CYS A 167 23.11 -29.84 3.49
N CYS A 168 24.24 -29.23 3.86
CA CYS A 168 24.87 -28.18 3.08
C CYS A 168 26.34 -28.47 2.76
N ASP A 169 26.88 -29.54 3.35
CA ASP A 169 28.20 -30.09 3.04
C ASP A 169 28.11 -31.36 2.17
N THR A 170 27.01 -32.12 2.28
CA THR A 170 26.87 -33.44 1.64
C THR A 170 25.70 -33.48 0.68
N GLU A 171 24.48 -33.32 1.20
CA GLU A 171 23.26 -33.43 0.40
C GLU A 171 22.05 -32.88 1.15
N TRP A 172 21.09 -32.32 0.42
CA TRP A 172 19.78 -31.94 0.93
C TRP A 172 18.86 -33.16 0.90
N ASP A 173 18.77 -33.93 1.98
CA ASP A 173 17.96 -35.15 2.06
C ASP A 173 16.55 -34.91 2.68
N ASP A 174 15.78 -35.99 2.85
CA ASP A 174 14.42 -35.93 3.44
C ASP A 174 14.43 -35.33 4.86
N PHE A 175 15.51 -35.52 5.62
CA PHE A 175 15.64 -34.97 6.96
C PHE A 175 15.91 -33.47 6.92
N CYS A 176 16.68 -33.00 5.95
CA CYS A 176 16.88 -31.57 5.68
C CYS A 176 15.56 -30.88 5.32
N VAL A 177 14.77 -31.48 4.42
CA VAL A 177 13.44 -31.00 4.03
C VAL A 177 12.50 -30.94 5.23
N GLN A 178 12.46 -32.01 6.04
CA GLN A 178 11.62 -32.07 7.23
C GLN A 178 11.99 -30.94 8.20
N TRP A 179 13.27 -30.77 8.51
CA TRP A 179 13.73 -29.73 9.42
C TRP A 179 13.43 -28.33 8.89
N ALA A 180 13.67 -28.11 7.59
CA ALA A 180 13.41 -26.86 6.91
C ALA A 180 11.94 -26.45 7.02
N THR A 181 11.03 -27.41 6.82
CA THR A 181 9.57 -27.20 6.91
C THR A 181 9.13 -26.93 8.34
N GLU A 182 9.58 -27.74 9.30
CA GLU A 182 9.12 -27.67 10.69
C GLU A 182 9.72 -26.49 11.47
N ASN A 183 10.92 -26.01 11.11
CA ASN A 183 11.68 -25.07 11.94
C ASN A 183 12.14 -23.81 11.22
N CYS A 184 12.16 -23.81 9.89
CA CYS A 184 12.76 -22.73 9.11
C CYS A 184 11.78 -22.08 8.12
N GLY A 185 10.48 -22.40 8.22
CA GLY A 185 9.43 -21.77 7.41
C GLY A 185 9.44 -22.19 5.94
N ALA A 186 10.05 -23.32 5.60
CA ALA A 186 9.90 -23.87 4.25
C ALA A 186 8.44 -24.28 4.04
N PHE A 187 7.84 -23.81 2.95
CA PHE A 187 6.49 -24.23 2.57
C PHE A 187 6.58 -25.26 1.45
N ALA A 188 6.08 -26.46 1.73
CA ALA A 188 5.98 -27.55 0.77
C ALA A 188 4.51 -27.72 0.45
N TYR A 189 4.09 -27.38 -0.75
CA TYR A 189 2.70 -27.60 -1.12
C TYR A 189 2.42 -29.10 -1.21
N SER A 190 1.37 -29.55 -0.52
CA SER A 190 0.84 -30.89 -0.66
C SER A 190 -0.67 -30.88 -0.43
N CYS A 191 -1.42 -31.37 -1.41
CA CYS A 191 -2.84 -31.63 -1.27
C CYS A 191 -3.09 -33.13 -1.45
N ASP A 192 -3.24 -33.85 -0.33
CA ASP A 192 -3.46 -35.30 -0.34
C ASP A 192 -4.95 -35.62 -0.16
N LYS A 193 -5.52 -36.40 -1.09
CA LYS A 193 -6.91 -36.93 -0.99
C LYS A 193 -7.98 -35.84 -0.88
N PRO A 194 -8.15 -34.99 -1.91
CA PRO A 194 -9.19 -33.98 -1.92
C PRO A 194 -10.59 -34.59 -1.71
N VAL A 195 -11.35 -34.01 -0.80
CA VAL A 195 -12.77 -34.27 -0.53
C VAL A 195 -13.66 -33.56 -1.53
N TYR A 196 -13.31 -32.33 -1.92
CA TYR A 196 -14.03 -31.52 -2.89
C TYR A 196 -13.21 -31.27 -4.15
N ALA A 197 -13.86 -30.82 -5.22
CA ALA A 197 -13.17 -30.53 -6.48
C ALA A 197 -12.16 -29.37 -6.34
N ASN A 198 -12.46 -28.42 -5.46
CA ASN A 198 -11.65 -27.25 -5.16
C ASN A 198 -10.99 -27.31 -3.78
N ASP A 199 -10.69 -28.51 -3.32
CA ASP A 199 -10.01 -28.79 -2.04
C ASP A 199 -8.48 -28.75 -2.17
N CYS A 200 -7.98 -28.39 -3.34
CA CYS A 200 -6.56 -28.19 -3.59
C CYS A 200 -6.36 -26.81 -4.21
N ALA A 201 -5.34 -26.06 -3.79
CA ALA A 201 -5.04 -24.74 -4.35
C ALA A 201 -4.88 -24.77 -5.88
N THR A 202 -4.29 -25.85 -6.40
CA THR A 202 -4.10 -26.10 -7.84
C THR A 202 -5.37 -26.41 -8.62
N ASP A 203 -6.48 -26.69 -7.95
CA ASP A 203 -7.77 -27.06 -8.55
C ASP A 203 -8.89 -26.10 -8.11
N GLY A 204 -8.54 -24.84 -7.83
CA GLY A 204 -9.49 -23.79 -7.43
C GLY A 204 -10.66 -23.65 -8.41
N ALA A 205 -11.88 -23.55 -7.87
CA ALA A 205 -13.08 -23.40 -8.70
C ALA A 205 -13.21 -21.99 -9.26
N ASP A 206 -13.69 -21.85 -10.50
CA ASP A 206 -14.02 -20.54 -11.08
C ASP A 206 -15.08 -19.84 -10.22
N LEU A 207 -14.75 -18.68 -9.68
CA LEU A 207 -15.68 -17.81 -8.95
C LEU A 207 -16.15 -16.69 -9.88
N PRO A 208 -17.39 -16.76 -10.40
CA PRO A 208 -17.90 -15.73 -11.28
C PRO A 208 -18.10 -14.41 -10.54
N ILE A 209 -17.70 -13.31 -11.16
CA ILE A 209 -18.06 -11.97 -10.71
C ILE A 209 -19.51 -11.71 -11.11
N SER A 210 -20.42 -11.83 -10.15
CA SER A 210 -21.84 -11.68 -10.38
C SER A 210 -22.56 -11.25 -9.13
N ALA A 211 -23.13 -10.05 -9.17
CA ALA A 211 -23.91 -9.53 -8.06
C ALA A 211 -25.26 -10.26 -7.89
N GLY A 212 -25.58 -10.63 -6.66
CA GLY A 212 -26.77 -11.37 -6.25
C GLY A 212 -26.74 -12.88 -6.57
N ALA A 213 -25.57 -13.47 -6.84
CA ALA A 213 -25.43 -14.87 -7.23
C ALA A 213 -24.36 -15.61 -6.41
N PRO A 214 -24.60 -15.83 -5.09
CA PRO A 214 -23.67 -16.55 -4.24
C PRO A 214 -23.47 -18.01 -4.68
N THR A 215 -22.24 -18.48 -4.59
CA THR A 215 -21.83 -19.87 -4.81
C THR A 215 -21.76 -20.61 -3.47
N ALA A 216 -22.45 -21.74 -3.34
CA ALA A 216 -22.40 -22.55 -2.13
C ALA A 216 -21.08 -23.31 -2.01
N PHE A 217 -20.58 -23.46 -0.79
CA PHE A 217 -19.38 -24.23 -0.47
C PHE A 217 -19.53 -24.98 0.86
N ASP A 218 -18.66 -25.97 1.09
CA ASP A 218 -18.53 -26.70 2.35
C ASP A 218 -17.06 -27.05 2.53
N ILE A 219 -16.50 -26.70 3.69
CA ILE A 219 -15.11 -27.02 4.06
C ILE A 219 -15.02 -28.24 4.98
N THR A 220 -16.13 -28.92 5.28
CA THR A 220 -16.12 -30.07 6.19
C THR A 220 -15.25 -31.19 5.65
N GLY A 221 -14.16 -31.49 6.35
CA GLY A 221 -13.17 -32.52 6.00
C GLY A 221 -12.24 -32.15 4.84
N ALA A 222 -12.25 -30.91 4.36
CA ALA A 222 -11.27 -30.40 3.40
C ALA A 222 -9.84 -30.51 3.95
N ASN A 223 -8.85 -30.48 3.06
CA ASN A 223 -7.43 -30.43 3.41
C ASN A 223 -7.05 -29.04 3.89
N THR A 224 -5.89 -28.95 4.54
CA THR A 224 -5.25 -27.66 4.85
C THR A 224 -3.94 -27.64 4.08
N ASP A 225 -3.96 -27.06 2.89
CA ASP A 225 -2.86 -27.03 1.93
C ASP A 225 -2.37 -25.61 1.63
N GLY A 226 -3.00 -24.59 2.22
CA GLY A 226 -2.53 -23.21 2.20
C GLY A 226 -1.30 -23.00 3.09
N PRO A 227 -0.46 -21.99 2.78
CA PRO A 227 0.69 -21.68 3.61
C PRO A 227 0.26 -21.20 5.00
N PRO A 228 0.96 -21.61 6.07
CA PRO A 228 0.68 -21.10 7.40
C PRO A 228 0.92 -19.59 7.43
N ASN A 229 -0.03 -18.83 7.98
CA ASN A 229 0.15 -17.42 8.25
C ASN A 229 -0.64 -16.99 9.51
N ASP A 230 -0.70 -15.67 9.73
CA ASP A 230 -1.20 -15.08 10.96
C ASP A 230 -2.70 -15.29 11.23
N CYS A 231 -3.50 -15.72 10.24
CA CYS A 231 -4.95 -15.94 10.42
C CYS A 231 -5.36 -17.37 10.81
N ASP A 232 -4.43 -18.31 11.03
CA ASP A 232 -4.72 -19.67 11.55
C ASP A 232 -5.80 -20.46 10.77
N TYR A 233 -5.54 -20.75 9.49
CA TYR A 233 -6.45 -21.55 8.64
C TYR A 233 -6.47 -23.01 9.03
N ASP A 234 -7.64 -23.61 8.85
CA ASP A 234 -7.81 -25.04 8.72
C ASP A 234 -8.95 -25.33 7.74
N HIS A 235 -8.84 -26.41 6.96
CA HIS A 235 -9.83 -26.89 6.00
C HIS A 235 -10.13 -25.86 4.89
N ASP A 236 -9.31 -25.88 3.85
CA ASP A 236 -9.27 -24.92 2.76
C ASP A 236 -10.12 -25.35 1.58
N VAL A 237 -10.90 -24.42 1.03
CA VAL A 237 -11.42 -24.52 -0.34
C VAL A 237 -11.01 -23.30 -1.14
N TRP A 238 -10.74 -23.54 -2.42
CA TRP A 238 -10.06 -22.58 -3.27
C TRP A 238 -10.95 -22.09 -4.40
N TYR A 239 -10.83 -20.82 -4.72
CA TYR A 239 -11.55 -20.18 -5.81
C TYR A 239 -10.62 -19.30 -6.62
N VAL A 240 -10.76 -19.34 -7.94
CA VAL A 240 -10.03 -18.47 -8.85
C VAL A 240 -10.99 -17.43 -9.41
N VAL A 241 -10.60 -16.16 -9.35
CA VAL A 241 -11.36 -15.05 -9.92
C VAL A 241 -10.46 -14.24 -10.85
N GLN A 242 -10.92 -14.03 -12.08
CA GLN A 242 -10.24 -13.13 -13.02
C GLN A 242 -10.84 -11.73 -12.93
N SER A 243 -10.00 -10.73 -12.75
CA SER A 243 -10.42 -9.34 -12.74
C SER A 243 -10.75 -8.86 -14.17
N PRO A 244 -11.95 -8.31 -14.41
CA PRO A 244 -12.39 -7.88 -15.74
C PRO A 244 -11.85 -6.50 -16.13
N GLY A 245 -11.11 -5.82 -15.25
CA GLY A 245 -10.62 -4.47 -15.46
C GLY A 245 -9.79 -3.97 -14.27
N ASN A 246 -9.39 -2.71 -14.30
CA ASN A 246 -8.80 -2.08 -13.11
C ASN A 246 -9.93 -1.62 -12.18
N GLY A 247 -9.84 -1.95 -10.90
CA GLY A 247 -10.92 -1.63 -9.97
C GLY A 247 -10.85 -2.31 -8.62
N GLN A 248 -12.01 -2.36 -7.97
CA GLN A 248 -12.19 -2.94 -6.65
C GLN A 248 -12.84 -4.31 -6.78
N LEU A 249 -12.14 -5.36 -6.39
CA LEU A 249 -12.68 -6.71 -6.23
C LEU A 249 -13.15 -6.89 -4.79
N THR A 250 -14.43 -7.20 -4.62
CA THR A 250 -15.02 -7.49 -3.31
C THR A 250 -15.42 -8.95 -3.25
N ILE A 251 -14.94 -9.65 -2.22
CA ILE A 251 -15.32 -11.02 -1.90
C ILE A 251 -16.12 -11.00 -0.60
N ILE A 252 -17.30 -11.60 -0.61
CA ILE A 252 -18.14 -11.78 0.59
C ILE A 252 -18.32 -13.26 0.81
N VAL A 253 -18.02 -13.70 2.03
CA VAL A 253 -18.26 -15.05 2.52
C VAL A 253 -19.32 -14.97 3.61
N ASP A 254 -20.34 -15.81 3.55
CA ASP A 254 -21.38 -15.94 4.57
C ASP A 254 -21.33 -17.35 5.15
N THR A 255 -20.98 -17.45 6.43
CA THR A 255 -20.73 -18.68 7.18
C THR A 255 -21.52 -18.63 8.49
N PRO A 256 -22.82 -18.96 8.46
CA PRO A 256 -23.71 -18.73 9.60
C PRO A 256 -23.43 -19.67 10.79
N THR A 257 -22.61 -20.70 10.62
CA THR A 257 -22.42 -21.77 11.61
C THR A 257 -20.99 -21.96 12.10
N PHE A 258 -20.03 -21.26 11.52
CA PHE A 258 -18.62 -21.42 11.86
C PHE A 258 -17.85 -20.14 11.57
N ASP A 259 -16.75 -19.97 12.28
CA ASP A 259 -15.78 -18.90 12.11
C ASP A 259 -14.92 -19.16 10.88
N SER A 260 -14.99 -18.27 9.90
CA SER A 260 -14.30 -18.43 8.63
C SER A 260 -13.17 -17.44 8.48
N VAL A 261 -12.16 -17.83 7.72
CA VAL A 261 -11.06 -16.96 7.33
C VAL A 261 -11.02 -16.89 5.81
N VAL A 262 -10.72 -15.71 5.27
CA VAL A 262 -10.50 -15.54 3.83
C VAL A 262 -9.12 -14.97 3.57
N ALA A 263 -8.35 -15.63 2.71
CA ALA A 263 -7.08 -15.12 2.22
C ALA A 263 -7.09 -14.89 0.71
N LEU A 264 -6.29 -13.91 0.27
CA LEU A 264 -6.11 -13.56 -1.14
C LEU A 264 -4.65 -13.71 -1.56
N TYR A 265 -4.48 -14.19 -2.81
CA TYR A 265 -3.20 -14.32 -3.47
C TYR A 265 -3.29 -13.74 -4.89
N VAL A 266 -2.19 -13.16 -5.38
CA VAL A 266 -2.07 -12.69 -6.77
C VAL A 266 -1.37 -13.76 -7.62
N LEU A 267 -2.07 -14.27 -8.64
CA LEU A 267 -1.50 -15.24 -9.59
C LEU A 267 -0.91 -14.55 -10.83
N GLY A 268 -1.29 -13.29 -11.07
CA GLY A 268 -0.85 -12.51 -12.24
C GLY A 268 -1.65 -12.87 -13.49
N ALA A 269 -1.00 -12.95 -14.65
CA ALA A 269 -1.69 -13.06 -15.94
C ALA A 269 -2.23 -14.47 -16.29
N SER A 270 -2.10 -15.44 -15.39
CA SER A 270 -2.45 -16.84 -15.61
C SER A 270 -3.13 -17.43 -14.37
N PRO A 271 -4.16 -18.29 -14.52
CA PRO A 271 -4.70 -19.05 -13.41
C PRO A 271 -3.80 -20.23 -13.02
N ASP A 272 -2.89 -20.65 -13.91
CA ASP A 272 -1.88 -21.67 -13.62
C ASP A 272 -0.71 -21.04 -12.86
N PHE A 273 -0.30 -21.66 -11.75
CA PHE A 273 0.80 -21.21 -10.90
C PHE A 273 1.58 -22.40 -10.31
N ASP A 274 2.79 -22.14 -9.78
CA ASP A 274 3.51 -23.11 -8.95
C ASP A 274 3.00 -22.97 -7.50
N PRO A 275 2.33 -23.98 -6.93
CA PRO A 275 1.75 -23.82 -5.61
C PRO A 275 2.78 -23.71 -4.50
N ASN A 276 4.05 -24.08 -4.71
CA ASN A 276 5.11 -23.81 -3.72
C ASN A 276 5.42 -22.32 -3.55
N GLU A 277 4.97 -21.48 -4.49
CA GLU A 277 5.13 -20.02 -4.45
C GLU A 277 3.94 -19.31 -3.78
N LEU A 278 2.95 -20.03 -3.25
CA LEU A 278 1.84 -19.41 -2.51
C LEU A 278 2.28 -18.40 -1.42
N PRO A 279 3.35 -18.65 -0.63
CA PRO A 279 3.85 -17.65 0.32
C PRO A 279 4.29 -16.32 -0.31
N SER A 280 4.87 -16.36 -1.53
CA SER A 280 5.32 -15.16 -2.24
C SER A 280 4.19 -14.44 -2.97
N MET A 281 3.10 -15.16 -3.29
CA MET A 281 1.89 -14.63 -3.93
C MET A 281 0.87 -14.05 -2.95
N TYR A 282 1.07 -14.25 -1.64
CA TYR A 282 0.14 -13.87 -0.59
C TYR A 282 -0.04 -12.34 -0.49
N ILE A 283 -1.29 -11.89 -0.56
CA ILE A 283 -1.67 -10.48 -0.41
C ILE A 283 -2.02 -10.18 1.06
N GLY A 284 -2.85 -11.01 1.66
CA GLY A 284 -3.37 -10.78 3.01
C GLY A 284 -4.55 -11.70 3.33
N CYS A 285 -5.00 -11.61 4.58
CA CYS A 285 -6.13 -12.38 5.10
C CYS A 285 -7.00 -11.53 6.02
N VAL A 286 -8.25 -11.97 6.18
CA VAL A 286 -9.22 -11.34 7.08
C VAL A 286 -9.90 -12.42 7.92
N ASP A 287 -9.89 -12.17 9.23
CA ASP A 287 -10.68 -12.78 10.29
C ASP A 287 -11.13 -11.63 11.20
N ALA A 288 -12.38 -11.19 11.05
CA ALA A 288 -12.87 -9.97 11.70
C ALA A 288 -14.19 -10.17 12.43
N PHE A 289 -15.01 -11.14 12.02
CA PHE A 289 -16.41 -11.22 12.44
C PHE A 289 -16.76 -12.52 13.15
N GLY A 290 -15.84 -13.46 13.26
CA GLY A 290 -16.11 -14.75 13.86
C GLY A 290 -17.16 -15.52 13.03
N ALA A 291 -18.01 -16.29 13.71
CA ALA A 291 -19.18 -16.88 13.06
C ALA A 291 -20.17 -15.81 12.55
N GLY A 292 -20.45 -15.82 11.25
CA GLY A 292 -21.32 -14.83 10.59
C GLY A 292 -20.85 -14.37 9.21
N GLY A 293 -19.69 -14.84 8.75
CA GLY A 293 -19.13 -14.50 7.44
C GLY A 293 -17.97 -13.53 7.50
N GLU A 294 -17.25 -13.43 6.39
CA GLU A 294 -16.09 -12.55 6.20
C GLU A 294 -16.21 -11.73 4.93
N GLY A 295 -15.45 -10.63 4.86
CA GLY A 295 -15.46 -9.74 3.71
C GLY A 295 -14.07 -9.22 3.39
N VAL A 296 -13.65 -9.38 2.14
CA VAL A 296 -12.36 -8.87 1.65
C VAL A 296 -12.59 -7.91 0.50
N VAL A 297 -11.84 -6.81 0.53
CA VAL A 297 -11.83 -5.80 -0.54
C VAL A 297 -10.39 -5.63 -1.01
N LEU A 298 -10.13 -6.00 -2.26
CA LEU A 298 -8.91 -5.64 -2.98
C LEU A 298 -9.20 -4.37 -3.79
N ILE A 299 -8.64 -3.24 -3.36
CA ILE A 299 -8.97 -1.89 -3.87
C ILE A 299 -8.33 -1.56 -5.22
N ASP A 300 -7.32 -2.31 -5.62
CA ASP A 300 -6.44 -2.05 -6.76
C ASP A 300 -6.24 -3.29 -7.64
N ALA A 301 -7.29 -4.11 -7.77
CA ALA A 301 -7.29 -5.24 -8.69
C ALA A 301 -6.97 -4.77 -10.12
N VAL A 302 -6.06 -5.49 -10.78
CA VAL A 302 -5.52 -5.16 -12.09
C VAL A 302 -6.29 -5.89 -13.17
N ALA A 303 -6.50 -5.24 -14.30
CA ALA A 303 -7.20 -5.83 -15.44
C ALA A 303 -6.53 -7.12 -15.92
N ASP A 304 -7.34 -8.14 -16.18
CA ASP A 304 -6.96 -9.46 -16.70
C ASP A 304 -6.08 -10.31 -15.78
N GLU A 305 -5.73 -9.83 -14.59
CA GLU A 305 -5.06 -10.63 -13.57
C GLU A 305 -6.01 -11.62 -12.89
N TYR A 306 -5.45 -12.74 -12.47
CA TYR A 306 -6.10 -13.79 -11.70
C TYR A 306 -5.72 -13.65 -10.23
N TYR A 307 -6.72 -13.78 -9.38
CA TYR A 307 -6.57 -13.84 -7.94
C TYR A 307 -7.09 -15.19 -7.44
N LEU A 308 -6.38 -15.76 -6.49
CA LEU A 308 -6.77 -16.97 -5.80
C LEU A 308 -7.33 -16.58 -4.43
N VAL A 309 -8.51 -17.10 -4.13
CA VAL A 309 -9.23 -16.90 -2.88
C VAL A 309 -9.23 -18.22 -2.12
N GLN A 310 -8.64 -18.20 -0.93
CA GLN A 310 -8.74 -19.29 0.03
C GLN A 310 -9.88 -18.98 0.98
N VAL A 311 -10.80 -19.93 1.15
CA VAL A 311 -11.83 -19.87 2.19
C VAL A 311 -11.60 -21.04 3.13
N SER A 312 -11.42 -20.74 4.41
CA SER A 312 -11.08 -21.74 5.42
C SER A 312 -11.86 -21.50 6.71
N GLY A 313 -11.73 -22.39 7.68
CA GLY A 313 -12.19 -22.19 9.04
C GLY A 313 -11.07 -21.70 9.94
N PHE A 314 -11.42 -20.85 10.90
CA PHE A 314 -10.48 -20.39 11.92
C PHE A 314 -10.25 -21.51 12.95
N ALA A 315 -8.98 -21.81 13.28
CA ALA A 315 -8.60 -22.70 14.38
C ALA A 315 -9.31 -24.09 14.37
N GLY A 316 -9.54 -24.65 13.18
CA GLY A 316 -10.17 -25.97 13.01
C GLY A 316 -11.69 -25.99 12.91
N GLU A 317 -12.32 -24.82 12.86
CA GLU A 317 -13.75 -24.73 12.57
C GLU A 317 -14.09 -25.16 11.14
N GLN A 318 -15.30 -25.65 10.93
CA GLN A 318 -15.73 -26.25 9.66
C GLN A 318 -17.23 -26.08 9.46
N GLY A 319 -17.66 -26.00 8.20
CA GLY A 319 -19.06 -26.06 7.84
C GLY A 319 -19.33 -25.61 6.42
N ALA A 320 -20.61 -25.35 6.15
CA ALA A 320 -21.09 -24.88 4.86
C ALA A 320 -21.41 -23.38 4.89
N GLY A 321 -21.23 -22.74 3.74
CA GLY A 321 -21.47 -21.32 3.57
C GLY A 321 -21.74 -20.94 2.12
N THR A 322 -21.69 -19.64 1.84
CA THR A 322 -21.71 -19.11 0.48
C THR A 322 -20.62 -18.08 0.27
N ILE A 323 -20.05 -18.06 -0.94
CA ILE A 323 -19.07 -17.07 -1.38
C ILE A 323 -19.63 -16.29 -2.59
N GLU A 324 -19.36 -15.01 -2.64
CA GLU A 324 -19.78 -14.15 -3.74
C GLU A 324 -18.69 -13.12 -4.08
N ALA A 325 -18.47 -12.90 -5.39
CA ALA A 325 -17.54 -11.91 -5.90
C ALA A 325 -18.26 -10.80 -6.67
N PHE A 326 -17.86 -9.56 -6.43
CA PHE A 326 -18.35 -8.36 -7.09
C PHE A 326 -17.19 -7.50 -7.54
N PHE A 327 -17.39 -6.71 -8.60
CA PHE A 327 -16.35 -5.87 -9.14
C PHE A 327 -16.87 -4.48 -9.48
N ASP A 328 -16.22 -3.47 -8.94
CA ASP A 328 -16.43 -2.08 -9.30
C ASP A 328 -15.25 -1.57 -10.13
N PHE A 329 -15.53 -1.17 -11.37
CA PHE A 329 -14.51 -0.60 -12.25
C PHE A 329 -14.12 0.80 -11.80
N VAL A 330 -12.85 1.15 -12.00
CA VAL A 330 -12.42 2.55 -11.98
C VAL A 330 -12.95 3.23 -13.25
N ILE A 331 -14.05 3.98 -13.10
CA ILE A 331 -14.62 4.82 -14.17
C ILE A 331 -13.70 6.00 -14.43
N TYR A 332 -13.22 6.61 -13.35
CA TYR A 332 -12.28 7.72 -13.40
C TYR A 332 -11.37 7.67 -12.19
N TYR A 333 -10.09 7.91 -12.44
CA TYR A 333 -9.11 8.17 -11.40
C TYR A 333 -8.34 9.42 -11.77
N SER A 334 -8.19 10.32 -10.81
CA SER A 334 -7.35 11.51 -10.94
C SER A 334 -5.84 11.20 -10.99
N GLY A 335 -5.41 9.96 -11.29
CA GLY A 335 -4.01 9.52 -11.34
C GLY A 335 -3.41 9.20 -9.97
N ASN A 336 -2.19 8.61 -9.96
CA ASN A 336 -1.42 8.06 -8.82
C ASN A 336 -1.19 9.04 -7.66
N ASN A 337 -2.27 9.41 -7.00
CA ASN A 337 -2.26 10.33 -5.89
C ASN A 337 -2.77 9.60 -4.66
N ASP A 338 -2.03 9.78 -3.58
CA ASP A 338 -2.38 9.34 -2.24
C ASP A 338 -2.86 10.54 -1.42
N PRO A 339 -3.63 10.32 -0.34
CA PRO A 339 -3.87 11.38 0.63
C PRO A 339 -2.52 11.91 1.14
N VAL A 340 -2.41 13.23 1.29
CA VAL A 340 -1.23 13.81 1.95
C VAL A 340 -1.25 13.35 3.39
N LEU A 341 -0.39 12.42 3.80
CA LEU A 341 -0.38 11.95 5.18
C LEU A 341 0.20 13.04 6.08
N PHE A 342 -0.61 13.56 7.01
CA PHE A 342 -0.21 14.58 7.97
C PHE A 342 -0.21 14.00 9.38
N ARG A 343 0.96 13.92 10.02
CA ARG A 343 1.05 13.61 11.46
C ARG A 343 1.04 14.90 12.27
N SER A 344 0.02 15.10 13.10
CA SER A 344 -0.17 16.31 13.92
C SER A 344 0.99 16.64 14.87
N THR A 345 1.84 15.67 15.19
CA THR A 345 3.04 15.82 16.03
C THR A 345 4.31 15.72 15.18
N GLY A 346 4.77 16.87 14.65
CA GLY A 346 6.07 16.99 13.97
C GLY A 346 6.05 16.97 12.45
N ALA A 347 4.88 17.10 11.80
CA ALA A 347 4.78 17.07 10.34
C ALA A 347 5.62 18.15 9.62
N GLY A 348 6.16 17.70 8.49
CA GLY A 348 7.09 18.41 7.64
C GLY A 348 6.71 19.84 7.29
N THR A 349 7.76 20.58 7.03
CA THR A 349 7.69 21.97 6.64
C THR A 349 7.36 22.04 5.16
N PHE A 350 6.11 22.38 4.78
CA PHE A 350 5.84 22.73 3.39
C PHE A 350 6.62 24.02 3.09
N PRO A 351 7.55 24.01 2.12
CA PRO A 351 8.12 25.26 1.64
C PRO A 351 6.98 26.17 1.23
N ASP A 352 7.01 27.44 1.66
CA ASP A 352 6.07 28.44 1.15
C ASP A 352 6.10 28.36 -0.38
N CYS A 353 4.94 28.09 -0.98
CA CYS A 353 4.77 27.94 -2.43
C CYS A 353 5.24 29.20 -3.22
N ASN A 354 5.56 30.29 -2.53
CA ASN A 354 6.12 31.52 -3.10
C ASN A 354 7.65 31.68 -2.94
N GLY A 355 8.37 30.69 -2.40
CA GLY A 355 9.83 30.74 -2.24
C GLY A 355 10.32 31.85 -1.29
N ALA A 356 9.45 32.39 -0.44
CA ALA A 356 9.68 33.64 0.28
C ALA A 356 9.64 33.49 1.81
N GLY A 357 10.27 32.46 2.38
CA GLY A 357 10.55 32.47 3.82
C GLY A 357 10.79 31.11 4.47
N PRO A 358 11.26 31.10 5.74
CA PRO A 358 11.24 29.92 6.57
C PRO A 358 9.79 29.40 6.68
N PRO A 359 9.60 28.09 6.88
CA PRO A 359 8.28 27.47 6.92
C PRO A 359 7.47 28.07 8.05
N THR A 360 6.62 29.02 7.69
CA THR A 360 5.62 29.58 8.58
C THR A 360 4.37 28.72 8.44
N ALA A 361 3.62 28.60 9.52
CA ALA A 361 2.51 27.67 9.73
C ALA A 361 1.68 27.35 8.48
N LEU A 362 1.20 26.08 8.41
CA LEU A 362 0.30 25.45 7.43
C LEU A 362 -0.97 26.27 7.12
N THR A 363 -0.79 27.43 6.53
CA THR A 363 -1.85 28.36 6.19
C THR A 363 -1.94 28.35 4.68
N ASN A 364 -3.14 28.10 4.16
CA ASN A 364 -3.46 28.12 2.72
C ASN A 364 -2.87 27.00 1.83
N LEU A 365 -2.48 25.85 2.38
CA LEU A 365 -1.96 24.72 1.58
C LEU A 365 -3.04 23.76 1.05
N GLY A 366 -4.26 23.86 1.59
CA GLY A 366 -5.39 23.04 1.16
C GLY A 366 -6.69 23.83 1.14
N TRP A 367 -7.65 23.36 0.35
CA TRP A 367 -8.98 23.94 0.25
C TRP A 367 -9.95 23.11 1.04
N SER A 368 -10.74 23.81 1.85
CA SER A 368 -11.72 23.19 2.69
C SER A 368 -13.12 23.45 2.12
N SER A 369 -13.88 22.38 1.98
CA SER A 369 -15.30 22.34 1.61
C SER A 369 -16.08 21.81 2.80
N GLY A 370 -17.22 22.42 3.09
CA GLY A 370 -18.07 22.02 4.21
C GLY A 370 -18.83 23.16 4.85
N GLU A 371 -19.63 22.79 5.83
CA GLU A 371 -20.41 23.69 6.68
C GLU A 371 -19.54 24.28 7.78
N ASN A 372 -18.95 25.44 7.51
CA ASN A 372 -18.39 26.22 8.59
C ASN A 372 -19.55 26.90 9.37
N ILE A 373 -19.35 27.15 10.66
CA ILE A 373 -20.31 27.77 11.59
C ILE A 373 -21.11 28.92 10.95
N GLY A 374 -22.30 29.24 11.47
CA GLY A 374 -23.27 30.21 10.87
C GLY A 374 -22.79 31.60 10.42
N THR A 375 -21.52 31.99 10.62
CA THR A 375 -20.85 33.16 10.03
C THR A 375 -20.00 32.86 8.77
N PHE A 376 -19.81 31.60 8.41
CA PHE A 376 -19.03 31.11 7.27
C PHE A 376 -19.85 30.09 6.45
N PRO A 377 -20.52 30.53 5.37
CA PRO A 377 -21.40 29.68 4.57
C PRO A 377 -20.71 28.44 3.98
N GLN A 378 -21.51 27.44 3.62
CA GLN A 378 -21.10 26.22 2.92
C GLN A 378 -20.10 26.55 1.80
N ARG A 379 -18.93 25.92 1.82
CA ARG A 379 -17.93 26.02 0.76
C ARG A 379 -17.93 24.74 -0.07
N ARG A 380 -17.89 24.89 -1.39
CA ARG A 380 -17.85 23.80 -2.34
C ARG A 380 -16.63 23.96 -3.25
N ALA A 381 -16.01 22.83 -3.57
CA ALA A 381 -14.95 22.71 -4.56
C ALA A 381 -15.44 21.74 -5.65
N ALA A 382 -15.26 22.06 -6.92
CA ALA A 382 -15.65 21.20 -8.04
C ALA A 382 -14.43 20.76 -8.86
N ALA A 383 -14.11 19.46 -8.81
CA ALA A 383 -13.04 18.83 -9.59
C ALA A 383 -13.60 18.27 -10.91
N ALA A 384 -12.88 18.44 -12.01
CA ALA A 384 -13.32 17.90 -13.31
C ALA A 384 -13.07 16.39 -13.35
N PHE A 385 -13.99 15.66 -13.99
CA PHE A 385 -13.73 14.30 -14.45
C PHE A 385 -14.45 14.04 -15.77
N THR A 386 -14.13 12.91 -16.39
CA THR A 386 -14.75 12.44 -17.63
C THR A 386 -15.12 10.99 -17.45
N VAL A 387 -16.38 10.67 -17.73
CA VAL A 387 -16.91 9.30 -17.75
C VAL A 387 -16.67 8.73 -19.15
N PRO A 388 -15.87 7.65 -19.29
CA PRO A 388 -15.59 7.04 -20.58
C PRO A 388 -16.80 6.27 -21.11
N ASP A 389 -16.74 5.89 -22.39
CA ASP A 389 -17.67 4.93 -22.99
C ASP A 389 -17.55 3.56 -22.26
N PRO A 390 -18.65 2.96 -21.72
CA PRO A 390 -18.60 1.66 -21.06
C PRO A 390 -18.28 0.49 -22.00
N GLY A 391 -18.32 0.72 -23.31
CA GLY A 391 -18.05 -0.27 -24.35
C GLY A 391 -19.32 -0.85 -24.99
N GLU A 392 -19.12 -1.71 -25.99
CA GLU A 392 -20.23 -2.31 -26.75
C GLU A 392 -21.22 -3.06 -25.85
N GLY A 393 -22.52 -2.83 -26.08
CA GLY A 393 -23.60 -3.46 -25.32
C GLY A 393 -24.04 -2.73 -24.04
N PHE A 394 -23.37 -1.64 -23.67
CA PHE A 394 -23.66 -0.86 -22.46
C PHE A 394 -24.02 0.59 -22.79
N ALA A 395 -24.99 1.15 -22.06
CA ALA A 395 -25.51 2.51 -22.31
C ALA A 395 -24.88 3.56 -21.39
N SER A 396 -24.51 3.17 -20.18
CA SER A 396 -24.03 4.06 -19.13
C SER A 396 -23.23 3.30 -18.08
N TRP A 397 -22.67 4.04 -17.14
CA TRP A 397 -22.09 3.52 -15.92
C TRP A 397 -23.06 3.70 -14.76
N LYS A 398 -23.16 2.69 -13.89
CA LYS A 398 -23.77 2.78 -12.58
C LYS A 398 -22.69 3.13 -11.58
N VAL A 399 -22.60 4.38 -11.17
CA VAL A 399 -21.65 4.79 -10.13
C VAL A 399 -22.12 4.21 -8.81
N THR A 400 -21.29 3.36 -8.22
CA THR A 400 -21.54 2.64 -6.95
C THR A 400 -20.76 3.24 -5.79
N GLY A 401 -19.68 3.96 -6.08
CA GLY A 401 -18.81 4.54 -5.06
C GLY A 401 -18.14 5.82 -5.52
N LEU A 402 -18.00 6.76 -4.59
CA LEU A 402 -17.12 7.93 -4.72
C LEU A 402 -16.07 7.85 -3.62
N VAL A 403 -14.80 7.72 -4.01
CA VAL A 403 -13.69 7.75 -3.07
C VAL A 403 -13.08 9.14 -3.08
N GLY A 404 -13.22 9.86 -1.96
CA GLY A 404 -12.55 11.13 -1.73
C GLY A 404 -11.23 10.90 -1.01
N LEU A 405 -10.12 11.32 -1.64
CA LEU A 405 -8.80 11.34 -1.00
C LEU A 405 -8.59 12.75 -0.45
N GLY A 406 -8.82 12.90 0.85
CA GLY A 406 -8.81 14.21 1.50
C GLY A 406 -8.58 14.11 2.99
N PHE A 407 -8.87 15.18 3.70
CA PHE A 407 -8.63 15.21 5.13
C PHE A 407 -9.61 16.06 5.94
N THR A 408 -9.73 15.74 7.22
CA THR A 408 -10.43 16.56 8.22
C THR A 408 -9.43 17.46 8.94
N PRO A 409 -9.44 18.79 8.75
CA PRO A 409 -8.48 19.65 9.43
C PRO A 409 -8.56 19.50 10.96
N GLY A 410 -7.44 19.75 11.65
CA GLY A 410 -7.43 19.75 13.12
C GLY A 410 -8.32 20.86 13.71
N GLY A 411 -8.89 20.61 14.88
CA GLY A 411 -9.78 21.54 15.60
C GLY A 411 -11.05 20.85 16.13
N ALA A 412 -11.98 21.63 16.65
CA ALA A 412 -13.31 21.14 17.04
C ALA A 412 -14.20 20.96 15.80
N ILE A 413 -13.80 20.06 14.90
CA ILE A 413 -14.52 19.70 13.69
C ILE A 413 -15.28 18.39 13.94
N VAL A 414 -16.55 18.36 13.56
CA VAL A 414 -17.39 17.17 13.60
C VAL A 414 -18.01 17.01 12.22
N ASN A 415 -17.60 15.95 11.53
CA ASN A 415 -18.16 15.55 10.26
C ASN A 415 -19.13 14.40 10.54
N GLU A 416 -20.43 14.62 10.35
CA GLU A 416 -21.44 13.57 10.52
C GLU A 416 -21.84 12.97 9.17
N ARG A 417 -21.62 13.74 8.08
CA ARG A 417 -22.00 13.40 6.72
C ARG A 417 -20.89 13.77 5.74
N LEU A 418 -20.74 12.98 4.68
CA LEU A 418 -19.93 13.32 3.51
C LEU A 418 -20.86 13.36 2.29
N VAL A 419 -20.92 14.52 1.63
CA VAL A 419 -21.86 14.79 0.54
C VAL A 419 -21.09 14.93 -0.78
N GLY A 420 -21.46 14.09 -1.75
CA GLY A 420 -21.04 14.14 -3.14
C GLY A 420 -22.08 14.86 -4.01
N ILE A 421 -21.66 15.77 -4.89
CA ILE A 421 -22.53 16.35 -5.92
C ILE A 421 -21.86 16.23 -7.26
N ILE A 422 -22.57 15.63 -8.22
CA ILE A 422 -22.12 15.52 -9.61
C ILE A 422 -22.87 16.56 -10.43
N TYR A 423 -22.15 17.32 -11.25
CA TYR A 423 -22.71 18.32 -12.17
C TYR A 423 -22.32 17.98 -13.60
N ASN A 424 -23.19 18.27 -14.55
CA ASN A 424 -22.83 18.28 -15.97
C ASN A 424 -21.78 19.37 -16.22
N ARG A 425 -20.74 19.04 -17.00
CA ARG A 425 -19.69 19.99 -17.39
C ARG A 425 -19.76 20.27 -18.89
N THR A 426 -20.08 21.52 -19.23
CA THR A 426 -20.09 21.97 -20.63
C THR A 426 -18.72 22.43 -21.11
N SER A 427 -17.90 23.01 -20.22
CA SER A 427 -16.50 23.35 -20.50
C SER A 427 -15.70 23.45 -19.20
N LEU A 428 -14.38 23.32 -19.28
CA LEU A 428 -13.47 23.55 -18.13
C LEU A 428 -13.52 25.00 -17.60
N ASN A 429 -13.90 25.95 -18.46
CA ASN A 429 -13.90 27.39 -18.17
C ASN A 429 -15.28 27.92 -17.75
N THR A 430 -16.25 27.03 -17.52
CA THR A 430 -17.58 27.38 -17.05
C THR A 430 -17.79 26.78 -15.68
N ALA A 431 -18.05 27.65 -14.70
CA ALA A 431 -18.35 27.23 -13.35
C ALA A 431 -19.64 26.39 -13.31
N PRO A 432 -19.69 25.31 -12.52
CA PRO A 432 -20.95 24.61 -12.29
C PRO A 432 -21.95 25.54 -11.57
N THR A 433 -23.23 25.29 -11.81
CA THR A 433 -24.35 25.97 -11.15
C THR A 433 -25.33 24.94 -10.58
N ASP A 434 -26.29 25.37 -9.75
CA ASP A 434 -27.35 24.48 -9.24
C ASP A 434 -28.16 23.82 -10.38
N ALA A 435 -28.29 24.49 -11.52
CA ALA A 435 -29.01 23.96 -12.68
C ALA A 435 -28.25 22.84 -13.40
N ASP A 436 -26.95 22.68 -13.12
CA ASP A 436 -26.10 21.64 -13.73
C ASP A 436 -26.07 20.35 -12.90
N GLN A 437 -26.67 20.32 -11.69
CA GLN A 437 -26.64 19.14 -10.81
C GLN A 437 -27.33 17.94 -11.48
N VAL A 438 -26.62 16.82 -11.50
CA VAL A 438 -27.07 15.51 -12.00
C VAL A 438 -27.48 14.62 -10.83
N ALA A 439 -26.68 14.61 -9.76
CA ALA A 439 -26.96 13.82 -8.58
C ALA A 439 -26.37 14.46 -7.31
N VAL A 440 -27.02 14.18 -6.19
CA VAL A 440 -26.55 14.50 -4.84
C VAL A 440 -26.54 13.20 -4.05
N ILE A 441 -25.36 12.82 -3.57
CA ILE A 441 -25.10 11.66 -2.72
C ILE A 441 -24.83 12.21 -1.33
N ASP A 442 -25.55 11.73 -0.32
CA ASP A 442 -25.41 12.19 1.06
C ASP A 442 -25.39 10.99 1.98
N GLU A 443 -24.19 10.65 2.47
CA GLU A 443 -23.94 9.46 3.26
C GLU A 443 -23.44 9.82 4.66
N ALA A 444 -23.55 8.86 5.59
CA ALA A 444 -22.89 8.98 6.88
C ALA A 444 -21.38 9.16 6.64
N TYR A 445 -20.73 10.00 7.43
CA TYR A 445 -19.30 10.22 7.26
C TYR A 445 -18.55 8.89 7.47
N PRO A 446 -17.87 8.37 6.43
CA PRO A 446 -17.38 7.00 6.49
C PRO A 446 -16.12 6.91 7.35
N THR A 447 -15.86 5.73 7.89
CA THR A 447 -14.54 5.39 8.41
C THR A 447 -13.60 5.18 7.21
N PRO A 448 -12.38 5.72 7.26
CA PRO A 448 -11.42 5.46 6.21
C PRO A 448 -11.01 3.99 6.17
N TYR A 449 -10.78 3.45 4.98
CA TYR A 449 -10.55 2.01 4.80
C TYR A 449 -9.07 1.61 4.91
N ASP A 450 -8.12 2.45 4.49
CA ASP A 450 -6.68 2.14 4.52
C ASP A 450 -6.11 2.03 5.94
N TYR A 451 -6.62 2.85 6.86
CA TYR A 451 -6.23 2.81 8.26
C TYR A 451 -7.43 3.19 9.15
N PRO A 452 -8.23 2.21 9.60
CA PRO A 452 -9.44 2.47 10.40
C PRO A 452 -9.17 3.15 11.75
N GLY A 453 -7.95 2.98 12.29
CA GLY A 453 -7.44 3.71 13.47
C GLY A 453 -6.67 4.99 13.13
N GLY A 454 -6.69 5.38 11.85
CA GLY A 454 -5.90 6.44 11.27
C GLY A 454 -6.33 7.83 11.57
N GLY A 455 -5.38 8.73 11.32
CA GLY A 455 -5.56 10.15 11.56
C GLY A 455 -6.50 10.78 10.54
N THR A 456 -6.46 12.10 10.49
CA THR A 456 -7.39 12.92 9.74
C THR A 456 -7.29 12.82 8.20
N ASN A 457 -6.38 12.05 7.63
CA ASN A 457 -5.95 12.16 6.22
C ASN A 457 -5.91 10.78 5.55
N GLU A 458 -7.00 10.38 4.91
CA GLU A 458 -7.20 9.00 4.47
C GLU A 458 -8.11 8.95 3.23
N ALA A 459 -8.37 7.76 2.69
CA ALA A 459 -9.36 7.54 1.65
C ALA A 459 -10.76 7.28 2.24
N PHE A 460 -11.73 8.09 1.82
CA PHE A 460 -13.11 8.03 2.32
C PHE A 460 -14.05 7.67 1.17
N GLN A 461 -14.63 6.48 1.24
CA GLN A 461 -15.60 6.00 0.24
C GLN A 461 -17.02 6.22 0.74
N ILE A 462 -17.85 6.86 -0.10
CA ILE A 462 -19.30 6.90 0.09
C ILE A 462 -19.98 6.06 -0.98
N ALA A 463 -21.01 5.31 -0.58
CA ALA A 463 -21.86 4.60 -1.52
C ALA A 463 -22.61 5.59 -2.41
N ALA A 464 -22.77 5.23 -3.68
CA ALA A 464 -23.51 6.01 -4.67
C ALA A 464 -24.47 5.10 -5.44
N ASP A 465 -25.52 5.70 -5.97
CA ASP A 465 -26.52 5.01 -6.78
C ASP A 465 -26.98 5.97 -7.89
N VAL A 466 -26.11 6.21 -8.87
CA VAL A 466 -26.37 7.14 -9.98
C VAL A 466 -25.91 6.58 -11.32
N ASP A 467 -26.77 6.70 -12.33
CA ASP A 467 -26.44 6.34 -13.69
C ASP A 467 -25.81 7.54 -14.40
N LEU A 468 -24.57 7.40 -14.89
CA LEU A 468 -23.88 8.41 -15.68
C LEU A 468 -23.62 7.91 -17.09
N THR A 469 -24.10 8.67 -18.08
CA THR A 469 -23.72 8.47 -19.48
C THR A 469 -22.28 8.92 -19.72
N PRO A 470 -21.62 8.42 -20.78
CA PRO A 470 -20.33 8.95 -21.19
C PRO A 470 -20.39 10.46 -21.39
N GLY A 471 -19.43 11.20 -20.80
CA GLY A 471 -19.48 12.65 -20.81
C GLY A 471 -18.53 13.33 -19.82
N ASP A 472 -18.58 14.66 -19.83
CA ASP A 472 -17.78 15.51 -18.97
C ASP A 472 -18.59 15.97 -17.76
N TYR A 473 -18.00 15.85 -16.57
CA TYR A 473 -18.65 16.17 -15.30
C TYR A 473 -17.76 16.98 -14.37
N TRP A 474 -18.39 17.56 -13.35
CA TRP A 474 -17.75 18.09 -12.14
C TRP A 474 -18.16 17.25 -10.93
N LEU A 475 -17.23 16.99 -10.00
CA LEU A 475 -17.51 16.39 -8.71
C LEU A 475 -17.19 17.39 -7.59
N THR A 476 -18.15 17.58 -6.68
CA THR A 476 -17.94 18.21 -5.38
C THR A 476 -18.07 17.18 -4.29
N LEU A 477 -17.14 17.18 -3.34
CA LEU A 477 -17.22 16.42 -2.11
C LEU A 477 -17.00 17.38 -0.93
N TYR A 478 -17.91 17.36 0.06
CA TYR A 478 -17.86 18.23 1.23
C TYR A 478 -18.46 17.58 2.48
N ALA A 479 -17.94 17.94 3.66
CA ALA A 479 -18.51 17.46 4.92
C ALA A 479 -19.61 18.38 5.46
N SER A 480 -20.63 17.79 6.09
CA SER A 480 -21.68 18.52 6.81
C SER A 480 -21.97 17.89 8.18
N ASN A 481 -22.72 18.62 9.01
CA ASN A 481 -23.24 18.14 10.29
C ASN A 481 -24.58 18.82 10.62
N ALA A 482 -25.33 18.27 11.57
CA ALA A 482 -26.63 18.81 11.95
C ALA A 482 -26.55 20.08 12.82
N SER A 483 -25.36 20.44 13.32
CA SER A 483 -25.17 21.49 14.33
C SER A 483 -24.75 22.83 13.69
N PRO A 484 -25.60 23.88 13.76
CA PRO A 484 -25.27 25.18 13.16
C PRO A 484 -24.10 25.91 13.83
N THR A 485 -23.63 25.39 14.98
CA THR A 485 -22.51 25.95 15.77
C THR A 485 -21.26 25.08 15.74
N THR A 486 -21.32 23.90 15.12
CA THR A 486 -20.16 23.01 15.01
C THR A 486 -19.64 23.04 13.58
N THR A 487 -18.34 23.21 13.41
CA THR A 487 -17.73 23.18 12.08
C THR A 487 -17.73 21.76 11.53
N ALA A 488 -18.24 21.57 10.31
CA ALA A 488 -17.92 20.42 9.46
C ALA A 488 -16.94 20.88 8.38
N ASN A 489 -15.91 20.08 8.13
CA ASN A 489 -14.88 20.46 7.19
C ASN A 489 -14.19 19.26 6.57
N TRP A 490 -14.12 19.28 5.25
CA TRP A 490 -13.42 18.34 4.41
C TRP A 490 -12.44 19.09 3.52
N ALA A 491 -11.18 18.71 3.50
CA ALA A 491 -10.13 19.47 2.82
C ALA A 491 -9.37 18.66 1.76
N TRP A 492 -8.85 19.38 0.76
CA TRP A 492 -8.17 18.90 -0.44
C TRP A 492 -6.84 19.63 -0.65
N PHE A 493 -5.89 18.99 -1.32
CA PHE A 493 -4.68 19.64 -1.82
C PHE A 493 -4.79 19.87 -3.31
N THR A 494 -4.51 21.08 -3.78
CA THR A 494 -5.00 21.47 -5.10
C THR A 494 -4.08 22.44 -5.84
N ASN A 495 -2.88 22.63 -5.32
CA ASN A 495 -1.83 23.42 -5.95
C ASN A 495 -0.62 22.56 -6.33
N ALA A 496 -0.70 21.22 -6.27
CA ALA A 496 0.42 20.40 -6.69
C ALA A 496 0.74 20.58 -8.18
N ALA A 497 2.02 20.82 -8.47
CA ALA A 497 2.51 21.09 -9.81
C ALA A 497 2.22 19.96 -10.81
N GLU A 498 2.17 18.70 -10.35
CA GLU A 498 2.18 17.52 -11.22
C GLU A 498 0.84 16.79 -11.40
N GLY A 499 -0.24 17.20 -10.74
CA GLY A 499 -1.48 16.41 -10.83
C GLY A 499 -2.76 17.23 -11.02
N ILE A 500 -2.65 18.46 -11.49
CA ILE A 500 -3.83 19.28 -11.73
C ILE A 500 -4.26 19.19 -13.19
N TYR A 501 -5.45 18.63 -13.39
CA TYR A 501 -6.08 18.45 -14.70
C TYR A 501 -6.75 19.73 -15.23
N VAL A 502 -7.02 20.71 -14.36
CA VAL A 502 -7.71 21.95 -14.72
C VAL A 502 -6.76 23.14 -14.55
N VAL A 503 -6.28 23.66 -15.67
CA VAL A 503 -5.47 24.88 -15.70
C VAL A 503 -6.33 26.05 -16.17
N ASN A 504 -6.10 27.23 -15.60
CA ASN A 504 -6.69 28.45 -16.08
C ASN A 504 -6.14 28.74 -17.49
N PRO A 505 -6.99 28.88 -18.52
CA PRO A 505 -6.54 29.14 -19.88
C PRO A 505 -5.80 30.48 -20.02
N ALA A 506 -5.97 31.42 -19.08
CA ALA A 506 -5.35 32.73 -19.14
C ALA A 506 -3.83 32.69 -18.85
N ASP A 507 -3.37 31.80 -17.98
CA ASP A 507 -1.98 31.76 -17.49
C ASP A 507 -1.40 30.35 -17.31
N SER A 508 -2.18 29.31 -17.61
CA SER A 508 -1.80 27.89 -17.44
C SER A 508 -1.47 27.50 -15.99
N GLU A 509 -1.90 28.31 -15.03
CA GLU A 509 -1.79 28.00 -13.62
C GLU A 509 -2.94 27.08 -13.20
N PRO A 510 -2.74 26.25 -12.17
CA PRO A 510 -3.77 25.35 -11.71
C PRO A 510 -4.95 26.11 -11.10
N MET A 511 -6.16 25.72 -11.49
CA MET A 511 -7.38 26.31 -10.98
C MET A 511 -8.38 25.25 -10.55
N LEU A 512 -9.35 25.69 -9.76
CA LEU A 512 -10.56 24.94 -9.48
C LEU A 512 -11.71 25.91 -9.25
N TRP A 513 -12.92 25.44 -9.56
CA TRP A 513 -14.13 26.16 -9.23
C TRP A 513 -14.41 26.01 -7.74
N ARG A 514 -14.39 27.13 -7.02
CA ARG A 514 -14.63 27.16 -5.57
C ARG A 514 -15.67 28.21 -5.19
N SER A 515 -16.58 27.87 -4.29
CA SER A 515 -17.45 28.86 -3.66
C SER A 515 -16.84 29.42 -2.37
N THR A 516 -16.92 30.74 -2.20
CA THR A 516 -16.63 31.40 -0.92
C THR A 516 -17.83 31.32 0.04
N ALA A 517 -19.02 31.16 -0.54
CA ALA A 517 -20.31 30.97 0.09
C ALA A 517 -21.27 30.29 -0.89
N TRP A 518 -22.09 29.37 -0.40
CA TRP A 518 -23.14 28.72 -1.17
C TRP A 518 -24.53 29.11 -0.66
N PRO A 519 -25.52 29.36 -1.54
CA PRO A 519 -25.43 29.36 -3.01
C PRO A 519 -24.90 30.65 -3.64
N VAL A 520 -24.77 31.74 -2.88
CA VAL A 520 -24.35 33.06 -3.39
C VAL A 520 -23.06 33.50 -2.69
N PRO A 521 -21.99 33.88 -3.41
CA PRO A 521 -21.94 34.22 -4.84
C PRO A 521 -21.78 33.02 -5.79
N GLY A 522 -21.81 31.79 -5.28
CA GLY A 522 -21.64 30.58 -6.09
C GLY A 522 -20.16 30.28 -6.34
N PHE A 523 -19.86 29.55 -7.41
CA PHE A 523 -18.50 29.19 -7.78
C PHE A 523 -17.75 30.35 -8.45
N ALA A 524 -16.52 30.58 -8.04
CA ALA A 524 -15.57 31.51 -8.65
C ALA A 524 -14.29 30.76 -9.02
N VAL A 525 -13.53 31.30 -9.98
CA VAL A 525 -12.18 30.80 -10.29
C VAL A 525 -11.34 31.00 -9.03
N TYR A 526 -10.80 29.92 -8.52
CA TYR A 526 -9.80 29.96 -7.47
C TYR A 526 -8.53 29.33 -7.99
N GLN A 527 -7.46 30.12 -7.96
CA GLN A 527 -6.18 29.76 -8.54
C GLN A 527 -5.10 29.99 -7.50
N LEU A 528 -4.22 29.02 -7.36
CA LEU A 528 -3.01 29.11 -6.56
C LEU A 528 -1.84 28.82 -7.49
N SER A 529 -0.71 29.48 -7.26
CA SER A 529 0.54 29.14 -7.95
C SER A 529 0.87 27.66 -7.73
N LYS A 530 1.40 27.00 -8.78
CA LYS A 530 1.94 25.64 -8.65
C LYS A 530 2.90 25.54 -7.48
N CYS A 531 2.74 24.49 -6.70
CA CYS A 531 3.55 24.16 -5.55
C CYS A 531 3.97 22.71 -5.66
N VAL A 532 5.22 22.41 -5.31
CA VAL A 532 5.63 21.02 -5.15
C VAL A 532 5.39 20.67 -3.69
N LEU A 533 4.35 19.88 -3.42
CA LEU A 533 4.09 19.36 -2.10
C LEU A 533 5.08 18.21 -1.86
N LEU A 534 6.05 18.43 -0.98
CA LEU A 534 7.00 17.40 -0.55
C LEU A 534 6.43 16.76 0.73
N GLN A 535 6.11 15.47 0.69
CA GLN A 535 5.75 14.73 1.91
C GLN A 535 6.98 14.50 2.78
N SER A 536 6.76 14.32 4.09
CA SER A 536 7.81 13.80 4.97
C SER A 536 8.17 12.39 4.52
N GLY A 537 9.34 12.19 3.94
CA GLY A 537 9.77 10.97 3.26
C GLY A 537 10.15 9.80 4.16
N ALA A 538 9.32 9.51 5.15
CA ALA A 538 8.98 8.10 5.36
C ALA A 538 7.96 7.62 4.30
N LEU A 539 7.54 8.50 3.39
CA LEU A 539 6.52 8.29 2.38
C LEU A 539 7.09 8.53 0.98
N ASP A 540 6.53 7.84 -0.03
CA ASP A 540 7.07 7.82 -1.40
C ASP A 540 7.10 9.24 -2.01
N PRO A 541 8.29 9.78 -2.34
CA PRO A 541 8.46 11.12 -2.91
C PRO A 541 7.96 11.22 -4.37
N LEU A 542 7.65 10.10 -5.03
CA LEU A 542 7.05 10.06 -6.37
C LEU A 542 5.51 10.10 -6.31
N LYS A 543 4.90 9.95 -5.14
CA LYS A 543 3.45 10.12 -4.97
C LYS A 543 3.07 11.57 -5.28
N ARG A 544 2.10 11.74 -6.17
CA ARG A 544 1.57 13.04 -6.58
C ARG A 544 0.38 13.41 -5.67
N TYR A 545 0.04 14.70 -5.54
CA TYR A 545 -0.96 15.15 -4.55
C TYR A 545 -2.00 16.07 -5.18
N THR A 546 -3.22 15.61 -5.41
CA THR A 546 -4.23 16.40 -6.12
C THR A 546 -5.53 16.40 -5.33
N PRO A 547 -6.58 17.13 -5.75
CA PRO A 547 -7.92 16.81 -5.28
C PRO A 547 -8.25 15.45 -5.87
N ALA A 548 -7.79 14.42 -5.18
CA ALA A 548 -7.73 13.10 -5.72
C ALA A 548 -9.02 12.38 -5.38
N HIS A 549 -9.60 11.77 -6.40
CA HIS A 549 -10.83 11.03 -6.24
C HIS A 549 -10.87 9.89 -7.23
N VAL A 550 -11.56 8.85 -6.80
CA VAL A 550 -11.90 7.69 -7.63
C VAL A 550 -13.41 7.69 -7.80
N VAL A 551 -13.86 7.51 -9.03
CA VAL A 551 -15.26 7.21 -9.34
C VAL A 551 -15.31 5.73 -9.68
N LEU A 552 -16.04 4.98 -8.86
CA LEU A 552 -16.21 3.53 -8.98
C LEU A 552 -17.59 3.21 -9.53
N GLY A 553 -17.70 2.14 -10.31
CA GLY A 553 -19.01 1.68 -10.76
C GLY A 553 -19.04 0.45 -11.63
N THR A 554 -20.26 0.03 -11.96
CA THR A 554 -20.54 -1.11 -12.82
C THR A 554 -21.12 -0.65 -14.15
N LYS A 555 -21.09 -1.52 -15.17
CA LYS A 555 -21.64 -1.18 -16.49
C LYS A 555 -23.14 -1.45 -16.54
N VAL A 556 -23.92 -0.53 -17.12
CA VAL A 556 -25.37 -0.68 -17.30
C VAL A 556 -25.67 -1.17 -18.73
N PRO A 557 -26.27 -2.37 -18.90
CA PRO A 557 -26.59 -2.90 -20.23
C PRO A 557 -27.55 -1.98 -21.00
N CYS A 558 -27.42 -1.95 -22.33
CA CYS A 558 -28.42 -1.31 -23.18
C CYS A 558 -29.80 -1.95 -22.97
N PRO A 559 -30.89 -1.16 -22.97
CA PRO A 559 -32.24 -1.72 -23.00
C PRO A 559 -32.42 -2.67 -24.20
N PRO A 560 -33.12 -3.80 -24.03
CA PRO A 560 -33.33 -4.80 -25.08
C PRO A 560 -34.13 -4.29 -26.29
#